data_AF-A0A2Z5WXR6-F1
#
_entry.id   AF-A0A2Z5WXR6-F1
#
_cell.length_a   1.000
_cell.length_b   1.000
_cell.length_c   1.000
_cell.angle_alpha   90.00
_cell.angle_beta   90.00
_cell.angle_gamma   90.00
#
_symmetry.space_group_name_H-M   'P 1'
#
loop_
_entity.id
_entity.type
_entity.pdbx_description
1 polymer ?
#
loop_
_entity_poly.entity_id
_entity_poly.type
_entity_poly.pdbx_seq_one_letter_code
_entity_poly.pdbx_strand_id
1 'polypeptide(L)' 'MITSAKDNRVFVYEVSGLRQSDATDLNSYPIRNSSSIFVQVPFSRLNEQTRRITRLGGTIVDVRPLNSTSAD' A
#
# COMPACT_ATOMS: atom_id res chain seq x y z
N MET A 1 -14.24 -16.74 -21.16
CA MET A 1 -14.08 -16.16 -19.82
C MET A 1 -12.92 -15.16 -19.91
N ILE A 2 -13.21 -13.87 -19.99
CA ILE A 2 -12.18 -12.84 -20.21
C ILE A 2 -11.67 -12.41 -18.83
N THR A 3 -10.64 -13.07 -18.32
CA THR A 3 -9.87 -12.54 -17.19
C THR A 3 -9.20 -11.27 -17.69
N SER A 4 -9.76 -10.11 -17.34
CA SER A 4 -9.22 -8.82 -17.76
C SER A 4 -7.78 -8.71 -17.25
N ALA A 5 -6.80 -8.65 -18.14
CA ALA A 5 -5.37 -8.52 -17.80
C ALA A 5 -5.05 -7.27 -16.94
N LYS A 6 -6.01 -6.36 -16.78
CA LYS A 6 -5.94 -5.22 -15.85
C LYS A 6 -6.07 -5.62 -14.38
N ASP A 7 -6.75 -6.73 -14.07
CA ASP A 7 -7.00 -7.21 -12.70
C ASP A 7 -5.71 -7.74 -12.04
N ASN A 8 -4.78 -8.29 -12.83
CA ASN A 8 -3.51 -8.84 -12.35
C ASN A 8 -2.40 -7.79 -12.16
N ARG A 9 -2.70 -6.49 -12.25
CA ARG A 9 -1.70 -5.42 -12.03
C ARG A 9 -1.54 -5.19 -10.53
N VAL A 10 -0.30 -5.23 -10.05
CA VAL A 10 0.01 -4.95 -8.64
C VAL A 10 0.61 -3.56 -8.54
N PHE A 11 0.22 -2.83 -7.51
CA PHE A 11 0.71 -1.49 -7.19
C PHE A 11 1.35 -1.50 -5.81
N VAL A 12 2.45 -0.77 -5.67
CA VAL A 12 3.16 -0.54 -4.42
C VAL A 12 2.77 0.83 -3.91
N TYR A 13 2.19 0.86 -2.72
CA TYR A 13 1.86 2.06 -1.98
C TYR A 13 2.96 2.35 -0.98
N GLU A 14 3.53 3.54 -1.05
CA GLU A 14 4.32 4.09 0.04
C GLU A 14 3.38 4.86 0.97
N VAL A 15 3.29 4.43 2.22
CA VAL A 15 2.43 5.05 3.22
C VAL A 15 3.29 5.52 4.39
N SER A 16 3.14 6.78 4.78
CA SER A 16 3.76 7.40 5.94
C SER A 16 2.71 7.74 7.00
N GLY A 17 3.13 7.85 8.26
CA GLY A 17 2.28 8.35 9.32
C GLY A 17 1.08 7.47 9.67
N LEU A 18 1.19 6.14 9.50
CA LEU A 18 0.19 5.25 10.12
C LEU A 18 0.20 5.52 11.63
N ARG A 19 -0.93 6.00 12.14
CA ARG A 19 -1.08 6.32 13.55
C ARG A 19 -0.84 5.03 14.33
N GLN A 20 0.07 5.06 15.32
CA GLN A 20 0.22 3.98 16.29
C GLN A 20 -1.17 3.64 16.84
N SER A 21 -1.70 2.54 16.36
CA SER A 21 -2.97 1.96 16.77
C SER A 21 -2.62 0.56 17.24
N ASP A 22 -3.33 0.01 18.21
CA ASP A 22 -3.01 -1.27 18.87
C ASP A 22 -2.81 -2.45 17.90
N ALA A 23 -3.31 -2.35 16.67
CA ALA A 23 -3.11 -3.35 15.60
C ALA A 23 -1.67 -3.41 15.04
N THR A 24 -0.87 -2.35 15.19
CA THR A 24 0.54 -2.29 14.74
C THR A 24 1.52 -2.51 15.90
N ASP A 25 1.01 -2.57 17.12
CA ASP A 25 1.77 -2.66 18.38
C ASP A 25 2.29 -4.08 18.69
N LEU A 26 1.95 -5.07 17.84
CA LEU A 26 2.48 -6.44 17.93
C LEU A 26 3.95 -6.56 17.48
N ASN A 27 4.57 -5.48 16.97
CA ASN A 27 5.99 -5.44 16.66
C ASN A 27 6.72 -4.58 17.69
N SER A 28 7.37 -5.23 18.65
CA SER A 28 8.05 -4.66 19.82
C SER A 28 9.34 -3.86 19.47
N TYR A 29 9.34 -3.10 18.38
CA TYR A 29 10.48 -2.29 17.97
C TYR A 29 10.06 -0.82 17.79
N PRO A 30 10.83 0.14 18.33
CA PRO A 30 10.53 1.56 18.17
C PRO A 30 10.56 1.90 16.68
N ILE A 31 9.38 2.19 16.13
CA ILE A 31 9.22 2.70 14.78
C ILE A 31 9.95 4.05 14.73
N ARG A 32 11.12 4.08 14.07
CA ARG A 32 11.87 5.32 13.87
C ARG A 32 10.94 6.31 13.18
N ASN A 33 10.97 7.58 13.60
CA ASN A 33 10.10 8.70 13.21
C ASN A 33 9.89 8.96 11.70
N SER A 34 10.41 8.13 10.80
CA SER A 34 10.44 8.34 9.35
C SER A 34 10.31 7.05 8.53
N SER A 35 9.87 5.92 9.11
CA SER A 35 9.70 4.71 8.33
C SER A 35 8.40 4.75 7.51
N SER A 36 8.52 5.04 6.22
CA SER A 36 7.47 4.72 5.24
C SER A 36 7.28 3.20 5.17
N ILE A 37 6.03 2.74 5.12
CA ILE A 37 5.70 1.35 4.84
C ILE A 37 5.39 1.16 3.36
N PHE A 38 5.73 -0.01 2.82
CA PHE A 38 5.43 -0.35 1.43
C PHE A 38 4.39 -1.47 1.40
N VAL A 39 3.23 -1.21 0.76
CA VAL A 39 2.11 -2.14 0.67
C VAL A 39 1.86 -2.52 -0.78
N GLN A 40 1.93 -3.81 -1.09
CA GLN A 40 1.58 -4.33 -2.41
C GLN A 40 0.08 -4.61 -2.49
N VAL A 41 -0.58 -4.03 -3.49
CA VAL A 41 -2.02 -4.03 -3.64
C VAL A 41 -2.40 -4.42 -5.08
N PRO A 42 -3.19 -5.49 -5.28
CA PRO A 42 -3.78 -5.79 -6.58
C PRO A 42 -4.74 -4.68 -7.03
N PHE A 43 -4.81 -4.42 -8.34
CA PHE A 43 -5.66 -3.38 -8.93
C PHE A 43 -7.13 -3.50 -8.50
N SER A 44 -7.66 -4.72 -8.40
CA SER A 44 -9.02 -5.00 -7.95
C SER A 44 -9.31 -4.56 -6.51
N ARG A 45 -8.29 -4.43 -5.65
CA ARG A 45 -8.44 -4.02 -4.24
C ARG A 45 -7.90 -2.62 -3.95
N LEU A 46 -7.47 -1.91 -4.98
CA LEU A 46 -6.78 -0.63 -4.89
C LEU A 46 -7.64 0.44 -4.20
N ASN A 47 -8.92 0.50 -4.56
CA ASN A 47 -9.90 1.40 -3.95
C ASN A 47 -10.14 1.08 -2.46
N GLU A 48 -10.24 -0.20 -2.11
CA GLU A 48 -10.50 -0.64 -0.73
C GLU A 48 -9.29 -0.39 0.17
N GLN A 49 -8.08 -0.69 -0.31
CA GLN A 49 -6.84 -0.45 0.43
C GLN A 49 -6.60 1.04 0.66
N THR A 50 -6.82 1.88 -0.36
CA THR A 50 -6.72 3.35 -0.22
C THR A 50 -7.62 3.85 0.91
N ARG A 51 -8.91 3.46 0.91
CA ARG A 51 -9.87 3.84 1.97
C ARG A 51 -9.46 3.32 3.35
N ARG A 52 -8.91 2.11 3.41
CA ARG A 52 -8.42 1.51 4.67
C ARG A 52 -7.23 2.31 5.22
N ILE A 53 -6.27 2.66 4.38
CA ILE A 53 -5.10 3.47 4.75
C ILE A 53 -5.54 4.82 5.30
N THR A 54 -6.42 5.53 4.61
CA THR A 54 -6.96 6.82 5.08
C THR A 54 -7.69 6.69 6.42
N ARG A 55 -8.47 5.61 6.62
CA ARG A 55 -9.18 5.36 7.90
C ARG A 55 -8.22 5.09 9.06
N LEU A 56 -7.08 4.45 8.79
CA LEU A 56 -6.03 4.21 9.77
C LEU A 56 -5.17 5.47 10.04
N GLY A 57 -5.50 6.61 9.42
CA GLY A 57 -4.74 7.84 9.53
C GLY A 57 -3.42 7.83 8.75
N GLY A 58 -3.22 6.83 7.87
CA GLY A 58 -2.05 6.77 7.01
C GLY A 58 -2.12 7.79 5.87
N THR A 59 -0.98 8.40 5.58
CA THR A 59 -0.80 9.29 4.44
C THR A 59 -0.12 8.54 3.31
N ILE A 60 -0.74 8.50 2.14
CA ILE A 60 -0.12 7.88 0.95
C ILE A 60 0.86 8.89 0.37
N VAL A 61 2.13 8.54 0.34
CA VAL A 61 3.25 9.36 -0.17
C VAL A 61 3.46 9.11 -1.65
N ASP A 62 3.43 7.85 -2.07
CA ASP A 62 3.70 7.44 -3.45
C ASP A 62 2.90 6.18 -3.82
N VAL A 63 2.56 6.03 -5.11
CA VAL A 63 1.89 4.85 -5.66
C VAL A 63 2.48 4.50 -7.01
N ARG A 64 3.12 3.33 -7.11
CA ARG A 64 3.79 2.88 -8.34
C ARG A 64 3.37 1.48 -8.74
N PRO A 65 3.20 1.17 -10.04
CA PRO A 65 3.01 -0.21 -10.48
C PRO A 65 4.26 -1.06 -10.21
N LEU A 66 4.07 -2.25 -9.65
CA LEU A 66 5.17 -3.18 -9.34
C LEU A 66 5.81 -3.75 -10.61
N ASN A 67 4.99 -3.93 -11.65
CA ASN A 67 5.36 -4.49 -12.93
C ASN A 67 5.26 -3.43 -14.05
N SER A 68 5.93 -2.30 -13.86
CA SER A 68 6.44 -1.52 -14.98
C SER A 68 7.51 -2.34 -15.70
N THR A 69 7.08 -3.34 -16.47
CA THR A 69 7.93 -3.79 -17.57
C THR A 69 7.95 -2.61 -18.52
N SER A 70 9.00 -1.79 -18.45
CA SER A 70 9.36 -0.84 -19.48
C SER A 70 9.48 -1.66 -20.76
N ALA A 71 8.40 -1.74 -21.53
CA ALA A 71 8.49 -2.15 -22.92
C ALA A 71 9.10 -0.95 -23.63
N ASP A 72 10.42 -1.00 -23.79
CA ASP A 72 11.17 -0.20 -24.77
C ASP A 72 10.74 -0.62 -26.19
#